data_AF-A0A5C5Y5L9-F1
#
_entry.id   AF-A0A5C5Y5L9-F1
#
_cell.length_a   1.000
_cell.length_b   1.000
_cell.length_c   1.000
_cell.angle_alpha   90.00
_cell.angle_beta   90.00
_cell.angle_gamma   90.00
#
_symmetry.space_group_name_H-M   'P 1'
#
loop_
_entity.id
_entity.type
_entity.pdbx_description
1 polymer ?
#
loop_
_entity_poly.entity_id
_entity_poly.type
_entity_poly.pdbx_seq_one_letter_code
_entity_poly.pdbx_strand_id
1 'polypeptide(L)'
;MYSETMPWGQHKGRPIGQLPIGYCVWLVESCNLRPQLRDAVEWRIRQWTRRHCGLSEPQFSTVELRLPFDASKLRRKFAAKYHPDRPGGSRDAMRAVNDVMDELDRLCEGLKA
;
A
#
# COMPACT_ATOMS: atom_id res chain seq x y z
N MET A 1 7.87 -5.06 26.90
CA MET A 1 6.82 -4.13 27.37
C MET A 1 7.40 -2.72 27.32
N TYR A 2 6.86 -1.82 26.50
CA TYR A 2 7.35 -0.44 26.40
C TYR A 2 6.82 0.37 27.59
N SER A 3 7.62 0.47 28.66
CA SER A 3 7.31 1.30 29.84
C SER A 3 7.91 2.69 29.67
N GLU A 4 7.48 3.40 28.63
CA GLU A 4 7.88 4.79 28.45
C GLU A 4 6.91 5.74 29.16
N THR A 5 7.49 6.78 29.76
CA THR A 5 6.77 7.92 30.31
C THR A 5 6.98 9.13 29.41
N MET A 6 6.03 10.05 29.39
CA MET A 6 6.16 11.25 28.58
C MET A 6 7.30 12.15 29.12
N PRO A 7 8.33 12.46 28.32
CA PRO A 7 9.48 13.21 28.82
C PRO A 7 9.20 14.72 28.98
N TRP A 8 8.20 15.25 28.29
CA TRP A 8 7.90 16.69 28.25
C TRP A 8 6.42 16.97 27.96
N GLY A 9 6.04 18.25 28.00
CA GLY A 9 4.69 18.73 27.71
C GLY A 9 3.73 18.64 28.90
N GLN A 10 2.43 18.83 28.61
CA GLN A 10 1.35 18.87 29.61
C GLN A 10 1.21 17.54 30.38
N HIS A 11 1.62 16.43 29.77
CA HIS A 11 1.53 15.09 30.35
C HIS A 11 2.88 14.52 30.79
N LYS A 12 3.86 15.37 31.10
CA LYS A 12 5.19 14.95 31.57
C LYS A 12 5.08 13.98 32.76
N GLY A 13 5.87 12.91 32.71
CA GLY A 13 5.92 11.85 33.73
C GLY A 13 4.76 10.86 33.69
N ARG A 14 3.73 11.08 32.88
CA ARG A 14 2.63 10.11 32.72
C ARG A 14 3.04 8.97 31.80
N PRO A 15 2.63 7.73 32.08
CA PRO A 15 2.86 6.61 31.17
C PRO A 15 2.06 6.79 29.87
N ILE A 16 2.63 6.38 28.73
CA ILE A 16 1.98 6.52 27.41
C ILE A 16 0.59 5.87 27.37
N GLY A 17 0.39 4.76 28.10
CA GLY A 17 -0.89 4.08 28.21
C GLY A 17 -2.03 4.91 28.82
N GLN A 18 -1.72 5.96 29.59
CA GLN A 18 -2.71 6.84 30.24
C GLN A 18 -2.92 8.16 29.50
N LEU A 19 -2.24 8.38 28.37
CA LEU A 19 -2.41 9.61 27.61
C LEU A 19 -3.77 9.62 26.88
N PRO A 20 -4.41 10.79 26.76
CA PRO A 20 -5.57 10.96 25.90
C PRO A 20 -5.22 10.64 24.44
N ILE A 21 -6.11 9.95 23.74
CA ILE A 21 -5.84 9.51 22.37
C ILE A 21 -5.60 10.68 21.41
N GLY A 22 -6.37 11.76 21.54
CA GLY A 22 -6.18 12.97 20.73
C GLY A 22 -4.81 13.61 20.92
N TYR A 23 -4.26 13.54 22.14
CA TYR A 23 -2.90 14.01 22.42
C TYR A 23 -1.85 13.09 21.77
N CYS A 24 -2.07 11.78 21.77
CA CYS A 24 -1.20 10.83 21.06
C CYS A 24 -1.16 11.09 19.55
N VAL A 25 -2.32 11.35 18.92
CA VAL A 25 -2.39 11.69 17.49
C VAL A 25 -1.63 12.98 17.20
N TRP A 26 -1.90 14.04 17.98
CA TRP A 26 -1.19 15.30 17.85
C TRP A 26 0.33 15.16 17.99
N LEU A 27 0.81 14.32 18.92
CA LEU A 27 2.24 14.07 19.11
C LEU A 27 2.91 13.44 17.88
N VAL A 28 2.24 12.52 17.19
CA VAL A 28 2.80 11.85 16.00
C VAL A 28 2.81 12.78 14.79
N GLU A 29 1.80 13.64 14.66
CA GLU A 29 1.64 14.56 13.53
C GLU A 29 2.48 15.83 13.67
N SER A 30 2.57 16.38 14.88
CA SER A 30 3.10 17.73 15.11
C SER A 30 4.49 17.75 15.75
N CYS A 31 4.96 16.63 16.32
CA CYS A 31 6.22 16.59 17.05
C CYS A 31 7.20 15.57 16.47
N ASN A 32 8.49 15.93 16.45
CA ASN A 32 9.56 15.00 16.10
C ASN A 32 9.93 14.15 17.33
N LEU A 33 9.29 12.98 17.47
CA LEU A 33 9.50 12.05 18.58
C LEU A 33 10.75 11.18 18.36
N ARG A 34 11.42 10.81 19.44
CA ARG A 34 12.45 9.76 19.39
C ARG A 34 11.81 8.45 18.94
N PRO A 35 12.52 7.57 18.20
CA PRO A 35 11.93 6.35 17.63
C PRO A 35 11.18 5.50 18.64
N GLN A 36 11.77 5.27 19.82
CA GLN A 36 11.16 4.44 20.88
C GLN A 36 9.85 5.04 21.43
N LEU A 37 9.80 6.36 21.58
CA LEU A 37 8.62 7.10 22.03
C LEU A 37 7.54 7.13 20.96
N ARG A 38 7.95 7.26 19.70
CA ARG A 38 7.04 7.18 18.55
C ARG A 38 6.37 5.82 18.49
N ASP A 39 7.13 4.74 18.62
CA ASP A 39 6.61 3.36 18.62
C ASP A 39 5.62 3.14 19.77
N ALA A 40 5.94 3.63 20.97
CA ALA A 40 5.06 3.52 22.14
C ALA A 40 3.73 4.27 21.93
N VAL A 41 3.78 5.47 21.35
CA VAL A 41 2.59 6.29 21.05
C VAL A 41 1.77 5.68 19.92
N GLU A 42 2.40 5.23 18.83
CA GLU A 42 1.72 4.54 17.74
C GLU A 42 1.05 3.24 18.22
N TRP A 43 1.74 2.45 19.04
CA TRP A 43 1.17 1.25 19.65
C TRP A 43 -0.07 1.59 20.46
N ARG A 44 -0.04 2.67 21.25
CA ARG A 44 -1.21 3.14 22.01
C ARG A 44 -2.37 3.51 21.09
N ILE A 45 -2.10 4.19 19.98
CA ILE A 45 -3.12 4.53 18.98
C ILE A 45 -3.73 3.26 18.38
N ARG A 46 -2.90 2.32 17.93
CA ARG A 46 -3.38 1.04 17.38
C ARG A 46 -4.24 0.27 18.37
N GLN A 47 -3.84 0.22 19.64
CA GLN A 47 -4.62 -0.45 20.69
C GLN A 47 -5.99 0.21 20.91
N TRP A 48 -6.05 1.55 20.90
CA TRP A 48 -7.32 2.27 21.01
C TRP A 48 -8.23 2.01 19.81
N THR A 49 -7.70 2.08 18.59
CA THR A 49 -8.44 1.82 17.35
C THR A 49 -9.02 0.41 17.31
N ARG A 50 -8.23 -0.61 17.69
CA ARG A 50 -8.71 -2.00 17.77
C ARG A 50 -9.89 -2.17 18.73
N ARG A 51 -9.89 -1.46 19.86
CA ARG A 51 -10.93 -1.58 20.90
C ARG A 51 -12.20 -0.82 20.57
N HIS A 52 -12.09 0.36 19.96
CA HIS A 52 -13.22 1.27 19.79
C HIS A 52 -13.79 1.31 18.38
N CYS A 53 -12.99 1.01 17.36
CA CYS A 53 -13.45 1.07 15.97
C CYS A 53 -13.73 -0.31 15.39
N GLY A 54 -13.42 -1.41 16.09
CA GLY A 54 -13.52 -2.77 15.55
C GLY A 54 -12.65 -3.01 14.31
N LEU A 55 -11.82 -2.04 13.95
CA LEU A 55 -10.86 -2.14 12.88
C LEU A 55 -9.73 -3.04 13.39
N SER A 56 -9.78 -4.29 12.96
CA SER A 56 -8.61 -5.16 12.92
C SER A 56 -7.46 -4.37 12.30
N GLU A 57 -6.24 -4.57 12.80
CA GLU A 57 -5.02 -4.01 12.22
C GLU A 57 -5.15 -4.00 10.69
N PRO A 58 -4.80 -2.92 9.96
CA PRO A 58 -4.80 -2.97 8.52
C PRO A 58 -3.82 -4.09 8.16
N GLN A 59 -4.37 -5.27 7.96
CA GLN A 59 -3.72 -6.29 7.20
C GLN A 59 -3.53 -5.54 5.90
N PHE A 60 -2.29 -5.17 5.60
CA PHE A 60 -1.87 -5.10 4.23
C PHE A 60 -2.03 -6.53 3.70
N SER A 61 -3.28 -7.00 3.55
CA SER A 61 -3.59 -7.82 2.44
C SER A 61 -3.19 -6.94 1.28
N THR A 62 -2.10 -7.29 0.64
CA THR A 62 -2.04 -7.10 -0.80
C THR A 62 -3.39 -7.60 -1.30
N VAL A 63 -4.32 -6.66 -1.48
CA VAL A 63 -5.52 -6.93 -2.24
C VAL A 63 -4.92 -7.21 -3.59
N GLU A 64 -4.70 -8.50 -3.88
CA GLU A 64 -4.58 -8.96 -5.23
C GLU A 64 -5.92 -8.58 -5.84
N LEU A 65 -5.96 -7.36 -6.38
CA LEU A 65 -6.94 -6.95 -7.36
C LEU A 65 -6.71 -7.88 -8.53
N ARG A 66 -7.28 -9.10 -8.43
CA ARG A 66 -7.57 -9.95 -9.57
C ARG A 66 -8.67 -9.23 -10.34
N LEU A 67 -8.31 -8.11 -10.96
CA LEU A 67 -9.00 -7.68 -12.14
C LEU A 67 -8.95 -8.88 -13.09
N PRO A 68 -10.07 -9.29 -13.71
CA PRO A 68 -10.03 -10.24 -14.81
C PRO A 68 -9.26 -9.57 -15.95
N PHE A 69 -7.93 -9.68 -15.88
CA PHE A 69 -7.02 -9.12 -16.83
C PHE A 69 -7.07 -10.02 -18.06
N ASP A 70 -7.81 -9.56 -19.07
CA ASP A 70 -8.00 -10.26 -20.32
C ASP A 70 -6.91 -9.80 -21.29
N ALA A 71 -5.77 -10.50 -21.26
CA ALA A 71 -4.64 -10.27 -22.15
C ALA A 71 -5.05 -10.26 -23.62
N SER A 72 -6.03 -11.09 -24.00
CA SER A 72 -6.54 -11.16 -25.38
C SER A 72 -7.27 -9.89 -25.80
N LYS A 73 -8.07 -9.28 -24.91
CA LYS A 73 -8.69 -7.97 -25.18
C LYS A 73 -7.65 -6.86 -25.36
N LEU A 74 -6.60 -6.87 -24.53
CA LEU A 74 -5.53 -5.88 -24.61
C LEU A 74 -4.72 -6.03 -25.91
N ARG A 75 -4.35 -7.26 -26.27
CA ARG A 75 -3.67 -7.60 -27.53
C ARG A 75 -4.45 -7.11 -28.74
N ARG A 76 -5.77 -7.35 -28.77
CA ARG A 76 -6.66 -6.88 -29.86
C ARG A 76 -6.73 -5.35 -29.94
N LYS A 77 -6.78 -4.65 -28.80
CA LYS A 77 -6.80 -3.18 -28.76
C LYS A 77 -5.51 -2.57 -29.31
N PHE A 78 -4.36 -3.14 -28.93
CA PHE A 78 -3.07 -2.65 -29.41
C PHE A 78 -2.78 -3.04 -30.86
N ALA A 79 -3.16 -4.25 -31.29
CA ALA A 79 -3.13 -4.63 -32.69
C ALA A 79 -3.96 -3.64 -33.52
N ALA A 80 -5.18 -3.32 -33.10
CA ALA A 80 -6.00 -2.32 -33.78
C ALA A 80 -5.34 -0.91 -33.80
N LYS A 81 -4.45 -0.55 -32.88
CA LYS A 81 -3.81 0.76 -32.90
C LYS A 81 -2.53 0.79 -33.72
N TYR A 82 -1.74 -0.28 -33.68
CA TYR A 82 -0.37 -0.32 -34.17
C TYR A 82 -0.14 -1.29 -35.34
N HIS A 83 -1.18 -1.96 -35.84
CA HIS A 83 -1.06 -2.89 -36.97
C HIS A 83 -0.41 -2.21 -38.18
N PRO A 84 0.58 -2.82 -38.84
CA PRO A 84 1.24 -2.23 -40.01
C PRO A 84 0.28 -1.90 -41.17
N ASP A 85 -0.87 -2.59 -41.25
CA ASP A 85 -1.89 -2.34 -42.27
C ASP A 85 -2.79 -1.13 -41.96
N ARG A 86 -2.54 -0.41 -40.85
CA ARG A 86 -3.28 0.80 -40.48
C ARG A 86 -2.44 2.06 -40.72
N PRO A 87 -3.08 3.20 -41.04
CA PRO A 87 -2.37 4.46 -41.18
C PRO A 87 -1.65 4.83 -39.86
N GLY A 88 -0.33 4.99 -39.91
CA GLY A 88 0.48 5.28 -38.72
C GLY A 88 0.85 4.04 -37.88
N GLY A 89 0.48 2.84 -38.33
CA GLY A 89 0.99 1.59 -37.78
C GLY A 89 2.41 1.30 -38.27
N SER A 90 3.17 0.54 -37.47
CA SER A 90 4.55 0.17 -37.81
C SER A 90 4.79 -1.28 -37.40
N ARG A 91 5.59 -2.00 -38.20
CA ARG A 91 6.04 -3.35 -37.88
C ARG A 91 6.83 -3.38 -36.57
N ASP A 92 7.64 -2.36 -36.31
CA ASP A 92 8.44 -2.27 -35.09
C ASP A 92 7.56 -2.03 -33.86
N ALA A 93 6.55 -1.17 -33.98
CA ALA A 93 5.57 -0.93 -32.92
C ALA A 93 4.75 -2.20 -32.63
N MET A 94 4.34 -2.94 -33.67
CA MET A 94 3.62 -4.19 -33.51
C MET A 94 4.50 -5.30 -32.89
N ARG A 95 5.80 -5.33 -33.21
CA ARG A 95 6.77 -6.25 -32.58
C ARG A 95 6.89 -5.98 -31.09
N ALA A 96 7.10 -4.72 -30.69
CA ALA A 96 7.16 -4.35 -29.27
C ALA A 96 5.88 -4.70 -28.51
N VAL A 97 4.71 -4.54 -29.13
CA VAL A 97 3.43 -4.99 -28.55
C VAL A 97 3.42 -6.49 -28.34
N ASN A 98 3.86 -7.28 -29.32
CA ASN A 98 3.90 -8.74 -29.19
C ASN A 98 4.87 -9.18 -28.08
N ASP A 99 6.07 -8.59 -28.02
CA ASP A 99 7.08 -8.94 -27.00
C ASP A 99 6.53 -8.74 -25.58
N VAL A 100 5.85 -7.61 -25.33
CA VAL A 100 5.23 -7.32 -24.03
C VAL A 100 4.08 -8.28 -23.73
N MET A 101 3.24 -8.60 -24.71
CA MET A 101 2.11 -9.52 -24.50
C MET A 101 2.59 -10.94 -24.21
N ASP A 102 3.67 -11.40 -24.85
CA ASP A 102 4.23 -12.72 -24.62
C ASP A 102 4.91 -12.84 -23.24
N GLU A 103 5.57 -11.77 -22.77
CA GLU A 103 6.10 -11.71 -21.40
C GLU A 103 4.98 -11.75 -20.35
N LEU A 104 3.89 -11.03 -20.62
CA LEU A 104 2.71 -10.99 -19.75
C LEU A 104 2.00 -12.35 -19.65
N ASP A 105 1.90 -13.07 -20.78
CA ASP A 105 1.35 -14.42 -20.81
C ASP A 105 2.22 -15.38 -19.97
N ARG A 106 3.57 -15.30 -20.06
CA ARG A 106 4.49 -16.09 -19.22
C ARG A 106 4.33 -15.82 -17.72
N LEU A 107 4.21 -14.54 -17.34
CA LEU A 107 3.99 -14.16 -15.93
C LEU A 107 2.64 -14.70 -15.42
N CYS A 108 1.60 -14.67 -16.26
CA CYS A 108 0.28 -15.20 -15.92
C CYS A 108 0.26 -16.73 -15.80
N GLU A 109 1.07 -17.44 -16.60
CA GLU A 109 1.24 -18.90 -16.47
C GLU A 109 2.01 -19.28 -15.19
N GLY A 110 3.07 -18.54 -14.85
CA GLY A 110 3.85 -18.77 -13.63
C GLY A 110 3.08 -18.55 -12.33
N LEU A 111 2.01 -17.74 -12.36
CA LEU A 111 1.11 -17.51 -11.21
C LEU A 111 0.05 -18.60 -11.03
N LYS A 112 -0.08 -19.54 -11.98
CA LYS A 112 -1.04 -20.67 -11.91
C LYS A 112 -0.40 -21.97 -11.40
N ALA A 113 0.93 -22.04 -11.31
CA ALA A 113 1.71 -23.17 -10.81
C ALA A 113 1.97 -23.03 -9.30
#